data_AF-A0AA41S798-F1
#
_entry.id   AF-A0AA41S798-F1
#
_cell.length_a   1.000
_cell.length_b   1.000
_cell.length_c   1.000
_cell.angle_alpha   90.00
_cell.angle_beta   90.00
_cell.angle_gamma   90.00
#
_symmetry.space_group_name_H-M   'P 1'
#
loop_
_entity.id
_entity.type
_entity.pdbx_description
1 polymer ?
#
loop_
_entity_poly.entity_id
_entity_poly.type
_entity_poly.pdbx_seq_one_letter_code
_entity_poly.pdbx_strand_id
1 'polypeptide(L)'
;MISTYNCAQEVIDEDDELLKNVKHRYGEEVYNAITTAVMELNEYNPSGRYPVQELWDFEERRRATIGEAIESLHKEKTYMESDTESLHMVKTLLESDIESLNNEKNKLNAEKFELVCDIESLDSEKIKLNAERFQLVCDIESLNWEKSVLGSNIESDKMEKSNLGRELQLFSQEKEKLQSDFESLKKEKSMVESDFCSLNEKKTILESEIESLNNVKTELLSDIKLLKRDKSEMETGFEFLKDAKNKLCSVIESLNKEKTTVASGVELLNKEKFILASEKIQLGTDVELLNQEKDRLRNGIETMNSKRTILENYIELLDDEKNKVGSVIELMDRKKTIMARDVELLNKEKLVLASEKIHDETAKQALELEIERLKGNLNVLKHMGGDEDEAFNKKMDEMSKNLEEKEGELDSLEDLNQALVVMQRKTNDELQEARIELIQGLREMSGRALIGVKRIGELDNKPFYDACKRKYGSDGVQATLMCTTWEEYLRDPNWHPYKIIKVGTRYQ
;
A
#
# COMPACT_ATOMS: atom_id res chain seq x y z
N MET A 1 -6.31 -109.40 19.82
CA MET A 1 -7.02 -109.13 18.54
C MET A 1 -6.37 -107.92 17.90
N ILE A 2 -6.13 -107.94 16.59
CA ILE A 2 -5.62 -106.75 15.87
C ILE A 2 -6.83 -105.92 15.48
N SER A 3 -6.90 -104.65 15.92
CA SER A 3 -7.92 -103.73 15.45
C SER A 3 -7.58 -103.27 14.04
N THR A 4 -8.24 -103.84 13.04
CA THR A 4 -8.13 -103.37 11.65
C THR A 4 -8.95 -102.10 11.49
N TYR A 5 -8.32 -100.96 11.79
CA TYR A 5 -8.85 -99.64 11.44
C TYR A 5 -8.98 -99.54 9.91
N ASN A 6 -10.19 -99.73 9.39
CA ASN A 6 -10.49 -99.48 7.99
C ASN A 6 -10.34 -97.98 7.71
N CYS A 7 -9.28 -97.59 6.98
CA CYS A 7 -9.15 -96.24 6.46
C CYS A 7 -10.15 -96.04 5.32
N ALA A 8 -11.36 -95.64 5.69
CA ALA A 8 -12.37 -95.10 4.81
C ALA A 8 -12.00 -93.66 4.47
N GLN A 9 -11.97 -93.32 3.18
CA GLN A 9 -11.77 -91.96 2.70
C GLN A 9 -13.03 -91.50 1.94
N GLU A 10 -13.51 -90.32 2.28
CA GLU A 10 -14.55 -89.62 1.51
C GLU A 10 -13.91 -88.98 0.26
N VAL A 11 -14.50 -89.25 -0.90
CA VAL A 11 -14.17 -88.57 -2.17
C VAL A 11 -15.46 -88.12 -2.83
N ILE A 12 -15.41 -87.04 -3.62
CA ILE A 12 -16.60 -86.49 -4.30
C ILE A 12 -17.28 -87.59 -5.13
N ASP A 13 -18.60 -87.69 -4.99
CA ASP A 13 -19.38 -88.55 -5.84
C ASP A 13 -19.70 -87.87 -7.17
N GLU A 14 -18.87 -88.15 -8.18
CA GLU A 14 -19.13 -87.79 -9.58
C GLU A 14 -20.48 -88.29 -10.11
N ASP A 15 -21.14 -89.23 -9.40
CA ASP A 15 -22.46 -89.71 -9.75
C ASP A 15 -23.64 -88.87 -9.21
N ASP A 16 -23.39 -87.87 -8.34
CA ASP A 16 -24.41 -86.95 -7.78
C ASP A 16 -25.19 -86.19 -8.88
N GLU A 17 -26.53 -86.14 -8.73
CA GLU A 17 -27.42 -85.56 -9.74
C GLU A 17 -27.28 -84.03 -9.90
N LEU A 18 -27.00 -83.31 -8.82
CA LEU A 18 -26.83 -81.85 -8.83
C LEU A 18 -25.49 -81.46 -9.46
N LEU A 19 -24.41 -82.16 -9.10
CA LEU A 19 -23.07 -82.00 -9.69
C LEU A 19 -23.07 -82.37 -11.18
N LYS A 20 -23.71 -83.48 -11.58
CA LYS A 20 -23.92 -83.83 -13.00
C LYS A 20 -24.67 -82.74 -13.75
N ASN A 21 -25.75 -82.22 -13.17
CA ASN A 21 -26.56 -81.16 -13.78
C ASN A 21 -25.72 -79.88 -13.96
N VAL A 22 -24.97 -79.43 -12.96
CA VAL A 22 -24.17 -78.20 -13.08
C VAL A 22 -23.03 -78.34 -14.10
N LYS A 23 -22.33 -79.49 -14.10
CA LYS A 23 -21.27 -79.82 -15.05
C LYS A 23 -21.78 -79.80 -16.49
N HIS A 24 -22.93 -80.42 -16.75
CA HIS A 24 -23.56 -80.42 -18.08
C HIS A 24 -24.13 -79.04 -18.46
N ARG A 25 -24.77 -78.33 -17.52
CA ARG A 25 -25.54 -77.11 -17.80
C ARG A 25 -24.68 -75.85 -17.89
N TYR A 26 -23.51 -75.80 -17.23
CA TYR A 26 -22.67 -74.61 -17.10
C TYR A 26 -21.17 -74.85 -17.36
N GLY A 27 -20.71 -76.10 -17.24
CA GLY A 27 -19.38 -76.54 -17.65
C GLY A 27 -18.41 -76.81 -16.49
N GLU A 28 -17.23 -77.31 -16.86
CA GLU A 28 -16.20 -77.79 -15.95
C GLU A 28 -15.72 -76.75 -14.93
N GLU A 29 -15.62 -75.47 -15.35
CA GLU A 29 -15.15 -74.36 -14.51
C GLU A 29 -16.05 -74.15 -13.28
N VAL A 30 -17.38 -74.26 -13.46
CA VAL A 30 -18.37 -74.10 -12.39
C VAL A 30 -18.45 -75.35 -11.51
N TYR A 31 -18.39 -76.55 -12.13
CA TYR A 31 -18.29 -77.81 -11.39
C TYR A 31 -17.05 -77.84 -10.48
N ASN A 32 -15.89 -77.39 -10.98
CA ASN A 32 -14.65 -77.31 -10.22
C ASN A 32 -14.74 -76.31 -9.06
N ALA A 33 -15.38 -75.16 -9.26
CA ALA A 33 -15.60 -74.17 -8.18
C ALA A 33 -16.45 -74.75 -7.05
N ILE A 34 -17.55 -75.44 -7.39
CA ILE A 34 -18.46 -76.06 -6.40
C ILE A 34 -17.79 -77.24 -5.68
N THR A 35 -17.10 -78.12 -6.42
CA THR A 35 -16.40 -79.26 -5.82
C THR A 35 -15.24 -78.81 -4.93
N THR A 36 -14.50 -77.77 -5.32
CA THR A 36 -13.46 -77.16 -4.47
C THR A 36 -14.08 -76.55 -3.21
N ALA A 37 -15.16 -75.78 -3.33
CA ALA A 37 -15.84 -75.19 -2.18
C ALA A 37 -16.38 -76.25 -1.21
N VAL A 38 -17.03 -77.31 -1.70
CA VAL A 38 -17.56 -78.37 -0.81
C VAL A 38 -16.44 -79.20 -0.17
N MET A 39 -15.35 -79.50 -0.90
CA MET A 39 -14.15 -80.16 -0.34
C MET A 39 -13.52 -79.31 0.76
N GLU A 40 -13.32 -78.02 0.52
CA GLU A 40 -12.80 -77.07 1.50
C GLU A 40 -13.71 -76.96 2.73
N LEU A 41 -15.03 -76.92 2.56
CA LEU A 41 -15.98 -76.98 3.68
C LEU A 41 -15.89 -78.32 4.44
N ASN A 42 -15.70 -79.46 3.77
CA ASN A 42 -15.61 -80.77 4.43
C ASN A 42 -14.28 -80.99 5.17
N GLU A 43 -13.18 -80.41 4.68
CA GLU A 43 -11.86 -80.51 5.33
C GLU A 43 -11.72 -79.50 6.49
N TYR A 44 -12.23 -78.27 6.35
CA TYR A 44 -11.99 -77.18 7.33
C TYR A 44 -13.18 -76.89 8.25
N ASN A 45 -14.42 -77.22 7.87
CA ASN A 45 -15.62 -76.99 8.68
C ASN A 45 -16.77 -78.00 8.41
N PRO A 46 -16.52 -79.33 8.51
CA PRO A 46 -17.48 -80.36 8.09
C PRO A 46 -18.83 -80.28 8.81
N SER A 47 -18.82 -79.90 10.09
CA SER A 47 -20.03 -79.78 10.93
C SER A 47 -20.77 -78.46 10.75
N GLY A 48 -20.08 -77.37 10.39
CA GLY A 48 -20.67 -76.03 10.30
C GLY A 48 -21.11 -75.64 8.89
N ARG A 49 -20.50 -76.20 7.83
CA ARG A 49 -20.81 -75.91 6.41
C ARG A 49 -20.85 -74.40 6.06
N TYR A 50 -20.05 -73.58 6.76
CA TYR A 50 -19.86 -72.16 6.44
C TYR A 50 -18.38 -71.85 6.16
N PRO A 51 -18.07 -70.88 5.26
CA PRO A 51 -16.69 -70.54 4.95
C PRO A 51 -15.92 -70.02 6.17
N VAL A 52 -14.66 -70.43 6.31
CA VAL A 52 -13.78 -70.02 7.43
C VAL A 52 -12.59 -69.21 6.94
N GLN A 53 -12.14 -68.23 7.73
CA GLN A 53 -10.93 -67.46 7.42
C GLN A 53 -9.70 -68.20 7.91
N GLU A 54 -8.72 -68.39 7.03
CA GLU A 54 -7.46 -69.07 7.33
C GLU A 54 -6.28 -68.25 6.81
N LEU A 55 -5.19 -68.26 7.58
CA LEU A 55 -3.88 -67.82 7.08
C LEU A 55 -3.46 -68.76 5.95
N TRP A 56 -3.14 -68.20 4.79
CA TRP A 56 -2.94 -68.94 3.56
C TRP A 56 -1.71 -68.46 2.81
N ASP A 57 -0.88 -69.42 2.42
CA ASP A 57 0.25 -69.25 1.50
C ASP A 57 -0.28 -69.44 0.07
N PHE A 58 -0.27 -68.37 -0.73
CA PHE A 58 -0.78 -68.41 -2.10
C PHE A 58 0.20 -68.99 -3.11
N GLU A 59 1.48 -69.11 -2.76
CA GLU A 59 2.53 -69.71 -3.59
C GLU A 59 2.57 -71.24 -3.38
N GLU A 60 2.70 -71.70 -2.13
CA GLU A 60 2.68 -73.12 -1.75
C GLU A 60 1.25 -73.70 -1.67
N ARG A 61 0.22 -72.86 -1.82
CA ARG A 61 -1.22 -73.23 -1.85
C ARG A 61 -1.67 -74.05 -0.64
N ARG A 62 -1.26 -73.63 0.56
CA ARG A 62 -1.53 -74.32 1.84
C ARG A 62 -1.89 -73.35 2.94
N ARG A 63 -2.38 -73.90 4.06
CA ARG A 63 -2.47 -73.18 5.35
C ARG A 63 -1.07 -72.68 5.75
N ALA A 64 -0.95 -71.38 5.97
CA ALA A 64 0.25 -70.75 6.51
C ALA A 64 0.23 -70.75 8.05
N THR A 65 1.42 -70.76 8.64
CA THR A 65 1.62 -70.57 10.08
C THR A 65 1.71 -69.09 10.44
N ILE A 66 1.52 -68.79 11.73
CA ILE A 66 1.70 -67.44 12.28
C ILE A 66 3.14 -66.93 12.08
N GLY A 67 4.14 -67.83 12.20
CA GLY A 67 5.54 -67.48 12.00
C GLY A 67 5.87 -67.03 10.59
N GLU A 68 5.43 -67.79 9.57
CA GLU A 68 5.63 -67.44 8.16
C GLU A 68 4.95 -66.12 7.80
N ALA A 69 3.73 -65.89 8.30
CA ALA A 69 2.99 -64.64 8.12
C ALA A 69 3.72 -63.44 8.77
N ILE A 70 4.23 -63.59 9.99
CA ILE A 70 5.03 -62.56 10.68
C ILE A 70 6.35 -62.27 9.94
N GLU A 71 7.00 -63.28 9.36
CA GLU A 71 8.22 -63.10 8.56
C GLU A 71 7.93 -62.36 7.24
N SER A 72 6.82 -62.68 6.56
CA SER A 72 6.35 -61.94 5.38
C SER A 72 6.07 -60.47 5.71
N LEU A 73 5.39 -60.20 6.83
CA LEU A 73 5.13 -58.83 7.30
C LEU A 73 6.40 -58.07 7.67
N HIS A 74 7.42 -58.72 8.25
CA HIS A 74 8.72 -58.09 8.51
C HIS A 74 9.47 -57.72 7.23
N LYS A 75 9.40 -58.57 6.20
CA LYS A 75 9.97 -58.26 4.88
C LYS A 75 9.26 -57.08 4.23
N GLU A 76 7.92 -57.09 4.18
CA GLU A 76 7.14 -55.96 3.64
C GLU A 76 7.42 -54.67 4.41
N LYS A 77 7.46 -54.72 5.75
CA LYS A 77 7.84 -53.60 6.61
C LYS A 77 9.23 -53.04 6.27
N THR A 78 10.26 -53.88 6.17
CA THR A 78 11.64 -53.40 5.91
C THR A 78 11.82 -52.81 4.51
N TYR A 79 11.09 -53.30 3.50
CA TYR A 79 11.01 -52.62 2.19
C TYR A 79 10.35 -51.25 2.32
N MET A 80 9.21 -51.14 3.00
CA MET A 80 8.53 -49.86 3.22
C MET A 80 9.37 -48.87 4.04
N GLU A 81 10.14 -49.34 5.03
CA GLU A 81 11.09 -48.51 5.79
C GLU A 81 12.16 -47.91 4.84
N SER A 82 12.80 -48.73 4.00
CA SER A 82 13.81 -48.26 3.03
C SER A 82 13.24 -47.31 1.96
N ASP A 83 12.01 -47.53 1.50
CA ASP A 83 11.30 -46.60 0.62
C ASP A 83 10.99 -45.27 1.33
N THR A 84 10.63 -45.29 2.62
CA THR A 84 10.40 -44.05 3.40
C THR A 84 11.69 -43.26 3.68
N GLU A 85 12.82 -43.93 3.92
CA GLU A 85 14.14 -43.28 4.01
C GLU A 85 14.52 -42.62 2.68
N SER A 86 14.30 -43.34 1.56
CA SER A 86 14.55 -42.83 0.21
C SER A 86 13.66 -41.62 -0.12
N LEU A 87 12.38 -41.66 0.26
CA LEU A 87 11.44 -40.55 0.11
C LEU A 87 11.84 -39.35 0.99
N HIS A 88 12.34 -39.60 2.20
CA HIS A 88 12.85 -38.56 3.12
C HIS A 88 14.11 -37.88 2.57
N MET A 89 15.03 -38.64 1.96
CA MET A 89 16.18 -38.10 1.22
C MET A 89 15.76 -37.20 0.06
N VAL A 90 14.76 -37.60 -0.74
CA VAL A 90 14.22 -36.74 -1.81
C VAL A 90 13.54 -35.48 -1.24
N LYS A 91 12.79 -35.62 -0.13
CA LYS A 91 12.13 -34.48 0.53
C LYS A 91 13.14 -33.44 1.01
N THR A 92 14.19 -33.85 1.72
CA THR A 92 15.19 -32.93 2.29
C THR A 92 15.99 -32.19 1.22
N LEU A 93 16.28 -32.84 0.08
CA LEU A 93 16.86 -32.17 -1.10
C LEU A 93 15.91 -31.10 -1.66
N LEU A 94 14.62 -31.42 -1.85
CA LEU A 94 13.63 -30.45 -2.33
C LEU A 94 13.41 -29.28 -1.36
N GLU A 95 13.48 -29.52 -0.04
CA GLU A 95 13.41 -28.48 0.98
C GLU A 95 14.62 -27.51 0.87
N SER A 96 15.81 -28.03 0.55
CA SER A 96 17.02 -27.22 0.32
C SER A 96 16.96 -26.42 -0.99
N ASP A 97 16.46 -27.01 -2.08
CA ASP A 97 16.24 -26.30 -3.36
C ASP A 97 15.24 -25.14 -3.19
N ILE A 98 14.16 -25.35 -2.42
CA ILE A 98 13.17 -24.32 -2.10
C ILE A 98 13.80 -23.16 -1.30
N GLU A 99 14.66 -23.44 -0.33
CA GLU A 99 15.39 -22.42 0.42
C GLU A 99 16.34 -21.61 -0.50
N SER A 100 17.08 -22.30 -1.37
CA SER A 100 17.99 -21.68 -2.35
C SER A 100 17.25 -20.72 -3.29
N LEU A 101 16.16 -21.18 -3.91
CA LEU A 101 15.31 -20.37 -4.80
C LEU A 101 14.65 -19.19 -4.08
N ASN A 102 14.27 -19.34 -2.81
CA ASN A 102 13.71 -18.25 -2.02
C ASN A 102 14.76 -17.18 -1.68
N ASN A 103 16.01 -17.59 -1.44
CA ASN A 103 17.13 -16.65 -1.23
C ASN A 103 17.49 -15.87 -2.51
N GLU A 104 17.52 -16.52 -3.67
CA GLU A 104 17.70 -15.85 -4.98
C GLU A 104 16.57 -14.84 -5.24
N LYS A 105 15.32 -15.25 -5.05
CA LYS A 105 14.12 -14.39 -5.16
C LYS A 105 14.22 -13.16 -4.23
N ASN A 106 14.73 -13.32 -3.01
CA ASN A 106 14.90 -12.20 -2.08
C ASN A 106 16.00 -11.21 -2.56
N LYS A 107 17.10 -11.71 -3.11
CA LYS A 107 18.15 -10.88 -3.73
C LYS A 107 17.61 -10.10 -4.94
N LEU A 108 16.87 -10.76 -5.84
CA LEU A 108 16.25 -10.11 -7.00
C LEU A 108 15.20 -9.06 -6.60
N ASN A 109 14.48 -9.26 -5.49
CA ASN A 109 13.56 -8.25 -4.96
C ASN A 109 14.30 -7.01 -4.40
N ALA A 110 15.49 -7.17 -3.81
CA ALA A 110 16.32 -6.05 -3.36
C ALA A 110 16.90 -5.27 -4.56
N GLU A 111 17.45 -5.97 -5.55
CA GLU A 111 17.94 -5.35 -6.80
C GLU A 111 16.83 -4.59 -7.55
N LYS A 112 15.62 -5.15 -7.57
CA LYS A 112 14.42 -4.48 -8.10
C LYS A 112 14.05 -3.22 -7.30
N PHE A 113 14.25 -3.19 -5.98
CA PHE A 113 13.92 -2.03 -5.15
C PHE A 113 14.86 -0.86 -5.44
N GLU A 114 16.17 -1.10 -5.49
CA GLU A 114 17.17 -0.07 -5.87
C GLU A 114 16.85 0.54 -7.25
N LEU A 115 16.52 -0.31 -8.25
CA LEU A 115 16.14 0.16 -9.58
C LEU A 115 14.84 1.00 -9.61
N VAL A 116 13.94 0.85 -8.63
CA VAL A 116 12.76 1.72 -8.49
C VAL A 116 13.17 3.07 -7.91
N CYS A 117 14.04 3.10 -6.90
CA CYS A 117 14.60 4.34 -6.35
C CYS A 117 15.34 5.17 -7.41
N ASP A 118 16.14 4.51 -8.27
CA ASP A 118 16.82 5.15 -9.39
C ASP A 118 15.82 5.79 -10.39
N ILE A 119 14.73 5.08 -10.71
CA ILE A 119 13.67 5.59 -11.61
C ILE A 119 12.97 6.82 -11.01
N GLU A 120 12.62 6.78 -9.72
CA GLU A 120 11.98 7.92 -9.03
C GLU A 120 12.91 9.14 -8.96
N SER A 121 14.21 8.92 -8.78
CA SER A 121 15.26 9.96 -8.82
C SER A 121 15.36 10.60 -10.21
N LEU A 122 15.46 9.78 -11.27
CA LEU A 122 15.56 10.24 -12.66
C LEU A 122 14.31 10.99 -13.13
N ASP A 123 13.10 10.54 -12.76
CA ASP A 123 11.87 11.26 -13.13
C ASP A 123 11.76 12.60 -12.39
N SER A 124 12.25 12.67 -11.14
CA SER A 124 12.38 13.91 -10.36
C SER A 124 13.38 14.90 -10.97
N GLU A 125 14.50 14.41 -11.55
CA GLU A 125 15.45 15.25 -12.29
C GLU A 125 14.84 15.76 -13.61
N LYS A 126 14.20 14.87 -14.37
CA LYS A 126 13.48 15.18 -15.62
C LYS A 126 12.38 16.23 -15.42
N ILE A 127 11.68 16.23 -14.28
CA ILE A 127 10.72 17.29 -13.91
C ILE A 127 11.40 18.65 -13.76
N LYS A 128 12.57 18.73 -13.08
CA LYS A 128 13.34 19.98 -12.92
C LYS A 128 13.83 20.50 -14.27
N LEU A 129 14.48 19.65 -15.07
CA LEU A 129 14.97 20.00 -16.41
C LEU A 129 13.82 20.46 -17.34
N ASN A 130 12.62 19.91 -17.20
CA ASN A 130 11.46 20.35 -17.97
C ASN A 130 10.92 21.73 -17.51
N ALA A 131 11.02 22.05 -16.21
CA ALA A 131 10.68 23.37 -15.68
C ALA A 131 11.70 24.44 -16.11
N GLU A 132 13.01 24.12 -16.05
CA GLU A 132 14.08 24.98 -16.57
C GLU A 132 13.90 25.23 -18.07
N ARG A 133 13.59 24.19 -18.85
CA ARG A 133 13.27 24.30 -20.28
C ARG A 133 12.07 25.20 -20.54
N PHE A 134 11.03 25.15 -19.69
CA PHE A 134 9.86 26.01 -19.82
C PHE A 134 10.22 27.48 -19.54
N GLN A 135 11.01 27.77 -18.50
CA GLN A 135 11.49 29.13 -18.21
C GLN A 135 12.31 29.69 -19.38
N LEU A 136 13.25 28.92 -19.93
CA LEU A 136 14.06 29.33 -21.08
C LEU A 136 13.22 29.62 -22.33
N VAL A 137 12.08 28.95 -22.52
CA VAL A 137 11.13 29.28 -23.61
C VAL A 137 10.47 30.63 -23.37
N CYS A 138 9.98 30.90 -22.15
CA CYS A 138 9.42 32.22 -21.79
C CYS A 138 10.44 33.36 -21.96
N ASP A 139 11.69 33.12 -21.57
CA ASP A 139 12.79 34.10 -21.71
C ASP A 139 13.09 34.40 -23.19
N ILE A 140 13.09 33.36 -24.05
CA ILE A 140 13.24 33.50 -25.50
C ILE A 140 12.07 34.27 -26.13
N GLU A 141 10.83 34.03 -25.69
CA GLU A 141 9.66 34.77 -26.18
C GLU A 141 9.74 36.26 -25.79
N SER A 142 10.15 36.58 -24.56
CA SER A 142 10.36 37.96 -24.10
C SER A 142 11.46 38.67 -24.90
N LEU A 143 12.62 38.04 -25.08
CA LEU A 143 13.73 38.60 -25.87
C LEU A 143 13.36 38.80 -27.34
N ASN A 144 12.51 37.93 -27.90
CA ASN A 144 12.03 38.07 -29.27
C ASN A 144 10.99 39.22 -29.41
N TRP A 145 10.18 39.47 -28.38
CA TRP A 145 9.31 40.64 -28.30
C TRP A 145 10.13 41.94 -28.20
N GLU A 146 11.10 42.02 -27.30
CA GLU A 146 12.01 43.17 -27.17
C GLU A 146 12.74 43.48 -28.49
N LYS A 147 13.25 42.43 -29.17
CA LYS A 147 13.85 42.54 -30.50
C LYS A 147 12.90 43.13 -31.55
N SER A 148 11.61 42.80 -31.49
CA SER A 148 10.58 43.36 -32.39
C SER A 148 10.28 44.83 -32.08
N VAL A 149 10.31 45.23 -30.80
CA VAL A 149 10.18 46.64 -30.38
C VAL A 149 11.40 47.43 -30.84
N LEU A 150 12.61 46.95 -30.59
CA LEU A 150 13.86 47.58 -31.04
C LEU A 150 13.92 47.71 -32.57
N GLY A 151 13.48 46.68 -33.32
CA GLY A 151 13.38 46.77 -34.79
C GLY A 151 12.41 47.85 -35.27
N SER A 152 11.31 48.06 -34.55
CA SER A 152 10.34 49.11 -34.85
C SER A 152 10.91 50.52 -34.57
N ASN A 153 11.62 50.67 -33.45
CA ASN A 153 12.29 51.93 -33.09
C ASN A 153 13.38 52.29 -34.10
N ILE A 154 14.22 51.32 -34.51
CA ILE A 154 15.29 51.55 -35.52
C ILE A 154 14.72 52.06 -36.85
N GLU A 155 13.56 51.57 -37.29
CA GLU A 155 12.93 52.06 -38.52
C GLU A 155 12.31 53.47 -38.33
N SER A 156 11.84 53.80 -37.12
CA SER A 156 11.42 55.16 -36.74
C SER A 156 12.59 56.15 -36.77
N ASP A 157 13.69 55.86 -36.06
CA ASP A 157 14.89 56.68 -36.00
C ASP A 157 15.49 56.93 -37.40
N LYS A 158 15.43 55.90 -38.26
CA LYS A 158 15.84 55.95 -39.67
C LYS A 158 14.95 56.85 -40.51
N MET A 159 13.63 56.88 -40.25
CA MET A 159 12.70 57.82 -40.88
C MET A 159 12.90 59.26 -40.38
N GLU A 160 13.11 59.46 -39.08
CA GLU A 160 13.40 60.78 -38.50
C GLU A 160 14.73 61.36 -39.01
N LYS A 161 15.80 60.55 -39.02
CA LYS A 161 17.09 60.89 -39.65
C LYS A 161 16.94 61.24 -41.15
N SER A 162 16.01 60.60 -41.85
CA SER A 162 15.69 60.92 -43.25
C SER A 162 14.90 62.21 -43.41
N ASN A 163 14.14 62.64 -42.40
CA ASN A 163 13.48 63.95 -42.35
C ASN A 163 14.50 65.06 -42.05
N LEU A 164 15.30 64.90 -40.99
CA LEU A 164 16.40 65.81 -40.63
C LEU A 164 17.39 66.02 -41.78
N GLY A 165 17.68 64.97 -42.56
CA GLY A 165 18.50 65.08 -43.76
C GLY A 165 17.88 65.98 -44.85
N ARG A 166 16.56 65.96 -45.03
CA ARG A 166 15.84 66.87 -45.95
C ARG A 166 15.76 68.29 -45.41
N GLU A 167 15.56 68.47 -44.11
CA GLU A 167 15.55 69.78 -43.45
C GLU A 167 16.92 70.47 -43.54
N LEU A 168 18.02 69.75 -43.29
CA LEU A 168 19.38 70.25 -43.50
C LEU A 168 19.66 70.63 -44.97
N GLN A 169 19.11 69.87 -45.92
CA GLN A 169 19.23 70.21 -47.34
C GLN A 169 18.47 71.49 -47.70
N LEU A 170 17.25 71.67 -47.19
CA LEU A 170 16.47 72.91 -47.35
C LEU A 170 17.17 74.11 -46.70
N PHE A 171 17.71 73.94 -45.49
CA PHE A 171 18.45 75.00 -44.79
C PHE A 171 19.77 75.36 -45.50
N SER A 172 20.44 74.41 -46.18
CA SER A 172 21.58 74.72 -47.05
C SER A 172 21.16 75.60 -48.23
N GLN A 173 20.05 75.27 -48.90
CA GLN A 173 19.52 76.06 -50.02
C GLN A 173 19.09 77.48 -49.57
N GLU A 174 18.46 77.60 -48.40
CA GLU A 174 18.10 78.91 -47.83
C GLU A 174 19.34 79.73 -47.44
N LYS A 175 20.37 79.10 -46.86
CA LYS A 175 21.66 79.74 -46.58
C LYS A 175 22.37 80.21 -47.86
N GLU A 176 22.41 79.38 -48.89
CA GLU A 176 22.99 79.72 -50.21
C GLU A 176 22.28 80.92 -50.84
N LYS A 177 20.94 80.96 -50.75
CA LYS A 177 20.14 82.11 -51.16
C LYS A 177 20.46 83.36 -50.33
N LEU A 178 20.42 83.28 -49.00
CA LEU A 178 20.76 84.38 -48.09
C LEU A 178 22.16 84.94 -48.33
N GLN A 179 23.12 84.09 -48.71
CA GLN A 179 24.46 84.53 -49.06
C GLN A 179 24.50 85.30 -50.40
N SER A 180 23.69 84.89 -51.39
CA SER A 180 23.52 85.62 -52.65
C SER A 180 22.80 86.96 -52.46
N ASP A 181 21.76 86.99 -51.61
CA ASP A 181 21.04 88.20 -51.21
C ASP A 181 21.99 89.17 -50.48
N PHE A 182 22.83 88.67 -49.56
CA PHE A 182 23.84 89.46 -48.85
C PHE A 182 24.93 90.01 -49.79
N GLU A 183 25.42 89.23 -50.75
CA GLU A 183 26.37 89.74 -51.75
C GLU A 183 25.77 90.82 -52.65
N SER A 184 24.46 90.75 -52.91
CA SER A 184 23.72 91.76 -53.67
C SER A 184 23.55 93.04 -52.85
N LEU A 185 23.12 92.93 -51.59
CA LEU A 185 22.99 94.05 -50.65
C LEU A 185 24.34 94.73 -50.37
N LYS A 186 25.44 93.96 -50.37
CA LYS A 186 26.82 94.48 -50.24
C LYS A 186 27.23 95.34 -51.44
N LYS A 187 26.80 94.99 -52.66
CA LYS A 187 27.03 95.82 -53.86
C LYS A 187 26.22 97.11 -53.78
N GLU A 188 24.92 97.01 -53.44
CA GLU A 188 24.05 98.17 -53.23
C GLU A 188 24.62 99.14 -52.19
N LYS A 189 25.04 98.63 -51.03
CA LYS A 189 25.74 99.44 -50.00
C LYS A 189 26.95 100.19 -50.57
N SER A 190 27.79 99.53 -51.38
CA SER A 190 28.98 100.17 -51.95
C SER A 190 28.64 101.28 -52.98
N MET A 191 27.49 101.19 -53.65
CA MET A 191 26.98 102.27 -54.49
C MET A 191 26.49 103.45 -53.63
N VAL A 192 25.72 103.18 -52.57
CA VAL A 192 25.24 104.21 -51.64
C VAL A 192 26.40 104.91 -50.90
N GLU A 193 27.48 104.19 -50.55
CA GLU A 193 28.69 104.80 -50.01
C GLU A 193 29.39 105.72 -51.02
N SER A 194 29.43 105.35 -52.31
CA SER A 194 29.94 106.21 -53.38
C SER A 194 29.08 107.46 -53.59
N ASP A 195 27.76 107.32 -53.63
CA ASP A 195 26.82 108.44 -53.76
C ASP A 195 26.91 109.40 -52.56
N PHE A 196 27.07 108.86 -51.35
CA PHE A 196 27.29 109.66 -50.15
C PHE A 196 28.61 110.43 -50.20
N CYS A 197 29.70 109.84 -50.68
CA CYS A 197 30.97 110.55 -50.89
C CYS A 197 30.79 111.72 -51.88
N SER A 198 30.20 111.50 -53.04
CA SER A 198 29.94 112.58 -54.02
C SER A 198 28.93 113.64 -53.53
N LEU A 199 28.02 113.29 -52.61
CA LEU A 199 27.13 114.25 -51.96
C LEU A 199 27.87 115.06 -50.87
N ASN A 200 28.80 114.44 -50.16
CA ASN A 200 29.64 115.11 -49.17
C ASN A 200 30.65 116.09 -49.82
N GLU A 201 31.19 115.77 -51.00
CA GLU A 201 31.97 116.73 -51.81
C GLU A 201 31.13 117.95 -52.22
N LYS A 202 29.88 117.74 -52.67
CA LYS A 202 28.96 118.84 -52.96
C LYS A 202 28.65 119.68 -51.72
N LYS A 203 28.53 119.04 -50.55
CA LYS A 203 28.34 119.72 -49.26
C LYS A 203 29.53 120.62 -48.90
N THR A 204 30.77 120.13 -49.00
CA THR A 204 31.95 120.95 -48.65
C THR A 204 32.15 122.12 -49.62
N ILE A 205 31.79 121.97 -50.89
CA ILE A 205 31.73 123.09 -51.85
C ILE A 205 30.72 124.14 -51.38
N LEU A 206 29.47 123.75 -51.09
CA LEU A 206 28.43 124.68 -50.61
C LEU A 206 28.79 125.36 -49.29
N GLU A 207 29.45 124.65 -48.36
CA GLU A 207 29.96 125.25 -47.12
C GLU A 207 31.04 126.31 -47.39
N SER A 208 31.93 126.09 -48.37
CA SER A 208 32.91 127.11 -48.80
C SER A 208 32.29 128.32 -49.50
N GLU A 209 31.20 128.13 -50.27
CA GLU A 209 30.45 129.23 -50.87
C GLU A 209 29.76 130.08 -49.80
N ILE A 210 29.15 129.45 -48.79
CA ILE A 210 28.53 130.13 -47.64
C ILE A 210 29.57 130.92 -46.83
N GLU A 211 30.77 130.37 -46.63
CA GLU A 211 31.88 131.07 -45.98
C GLU A 211 32.27 132.34 -46.78
N SER A 212 32.38 132.23 -48.11
CA SER A 212 32.69 133.39 -48.97
C SER A 212 31.61 134.48 -48.91
N LEU A 213 30.32 134.10 -48.91
CA LEU A 213 29.19 135.02 -48.79
C LEU A 213 29.12 135.70 -47.42
N ASN A 214 29.51 135.01 -46.34
CA ASN A 214 29.62 135.62 -45.02
C ASN A 214 30.74 136.67 -44.95
N ASN A 215 31.84 136.49 -45.68
CA ASN A 215 32.91 137.49 -45.77
C ASN A 215 32.48 138.75 -46.56
N VAL A 216 31.77 138.60 -47.69
CA VAL A 216 31.18 139.75 -48.40
C VAL A 216 30.17 140.51 -47.51
N LYS A 217 29.41 139.78 -46.70
CA LYS A 217 28.45 140.34 -45.74
C LYS A 217 29.10 141.12 -44.58
N THR A 218 30.32 140.79 -44.16
CA THR A 218 31.03 141.56 -43.12
C THR A 218 31.64 142.84 -43.67
N GLU A 219 32.09 142.88 -44.94
CA GLU A 219 32.49 144.12 -45.62
C GLU A 219 31.31 145.11 -45.74
N LEU A 220 30.15 144.66 -46.22
CA LEU A 220 28.94 145.50 -46.31
C LEU A 220 28.50 146.07 -44.95
N LEU A 221 28.72 145.35 -43.85
CA LEU A 221 28.47 145.84 -42.49
C LEU A 221 29.48 146.88 -42.00
N SER A 222 30.66 146.99 -42.64
CA SER A 222 31.62 148.07 -42.42
C SER A 222 31.16 149.36 -43.10
N ASP A 223 30.74 149.29 -44.36
CA ASP A 223 30.26 150.45 -45.12
C ASP A 223 29.01 151.09 -44.51
N ILE A 224 28.09 150.25 -44.01
CA ILE A 224 26.91 150.70 -43.25
C ILE A 224 27.30 151.48 -41.98
N LYS A 225 28.44 151.19 -41.34
CA LYS A 225 28.92 151.98 -40.19
C LYS A 225 29.46 153.34 -40.61
N LEU A 226 30.17 153.43 -41.74
CA LEU A 226 30.67 154.70 -42.27
C LEU A 226 29.52 155.65 -42.62
N LEU A 227 28.56 155.21 -43.43
CA LEU A 227 27.37 155.98 -43.79
C LEU A 227 26.56 156.47 -42.58
N LYS A 228 26.56 155.69 -41.48
CA LYS A 228 25.86 156.03 -40.24
C LYS A 228 26.56 157.13 -39.43
N ARG A 229 27.87 157.32 -39.60
CA ARG A 229 28.64 158.44 -39.01
C ARG A 229 28.33 159.73 -39.77
N ASP A 230 28.44 159.71 -41.09
CA ASP A 230 28.26 160.88 -41.96
C ASP A 230 26.86 161.50 -41.79
N LYS A 231 25.84 160.66 -41.58
CA LYS A 231 24.48 161.11 -41.23
C LYS A 231 24.45 162.00 -39.96
N SER A 232 25.21 161.64 -38.92
CA SER A 232 25.17 162.35 -37.63
C SER A 232 25.81 163.74 -37.68
N GLU A 233 26.70 163.99 -38.64
CA GLU A 233 27.29 165.31 -38.89
C GLU A 233 26.29 166.27 -39.57
N MET A 234 25.30 165.76 -40.33
CA MET A 234 24.21 166.60 -40.85
C MET A 234 23.13 166.93 -39.78
N GLU A 235 22.86 166.02 -38.84
CA GLU A 235 21.80 166.20 -37.85
C GLU A 235 22.10 167.35 -36.86
N THR A 236 23.37 167.62 -36.57
CA THR A 236 23.77 168.76 -35.72
C THR A 236 23.65 170.13 -36.43
N GLY A 237 23.82 170.18 -37.75
CA GLY A 237 23.67 171.41 -38.54
C GLY A 237 22.21 171.90 -38.62
N PHE A 238 21.24 170.98 -38.58
CA PHE A 238 19.82 171.30 -38.71
C PHE A 238 19.23 171.97 -37.45
N GLU A 239 19.73 171.59 -36.27
CA GLU A 239 19.21 172.06 -34.99
C GLU A 239 19.50 173.55 -34.73
N PHE A 240 20.58 174.09 -35.29
CA PHE A 240 20.90 175.54 -35.23
C PHE A 240 19.87 176.42 -35.99
N LEU A 241 19.27 175.92 -37.08
CA LEU A 241 18.22 176.65 -37.81
C LEU A 241 16.89 176.69 -37.03
N LYS A 242 16.64 175.66 -36.22
CA LYS A 242 15.40 175.44 -35.46
C LYS A 242 15.18 176.52 -34.40
N ASP A 243 16.25 176.94 -33.73
CA ASP A 243 16.16 177.87 -32.61
C ASP A 243 15.90 179.33 -33.06
N ALA A 244 16.37 179.69 -34.26
CA ALA A 244 16.03 180.96 -34.90
C ALA A 244 14.52 181.08 -35.22
N LYS A 245 13.86 179.97 -35.55
CA LYS A 245 12.42 179.90 -35.87
C LYS A 245 11.54 180.10 -34.64
N ASN A 246 11.93 179.56 -33.49
CA ASN A 246 11.10 179.52 -32.28
C ASN A 246 10.80 180.92 -31.72
N LYS A 247 11.70 181.90 -31.90
CA LYS A 247 11.51 183.29 -31.44
C LYS A 247 10.37 184.05 -32.12
N LEU A 248 9.79 183.53 -33.22
CA LEU A 248 8.62 184.12 -33.88
C LEU A 248 7.27 183.59 -33.35
N CYS A 249 7.23 182.47 -32.62
CA CYS A 249 6.02 181.62 -32.60
C CYS A 249 4.99 181.91 -31.50
N SER A 250 5.35 182.41 -30.31
CA SER A 250 4.39 182.52 -29.17
C SER A 250 3.90 183.95 -28.85
N VAL A 251 4.19 184.93 -29.70
CA VAL A 251 3.38 186.16 -29.80
C VAL A 251 1.90 185.81 -30.11
N ILE A 252 1.70 184.66 -30.78
CA ILE A 252 0.42 184.16 -31.30
C ILE A 252 -0.48 183.53 -30.22
N GLU A 253 0.07 182.87 -29.19
CA GLU A 253 -0.72 182.14 -28.19
C GLU A 253 -1.34 183.02 -27.08
N SER A 254 -1.16 184.34 -27.19
CA SER A 254 -1.84 185.35 -26.36
C SER A 254 -3.38 185.35 -26.49
N LEU A 255 -3.93 184.68 -27.52
CA LEU A 255 -5.32 184.80 -27.95
C LEU A 255 -6.30 183.70 -27.46
N ASN A 256 -5.84 182.57 -26.90
CA ASN A 256 -6.64 181.34 -26.86
C ASN A 256 -7.12 180.92 -25.45
N LYS A 257 -7.81 181.83 -24.73
CA LYS A 257 -7.96 181.78 -23.25
C LYS A 257 -9.38 181.51 -22.71
N GLU A 258 -10.28 180.85 -23.45
CA GLU A 258 -11.74 180.96 -23.19
C GLU A 258 -12.61 179.66 -23.38
N LYS A 259 -12.27 178.51 -22.75
CA LYS A 259 -13.17 177.31 -22.68
C LYS A 259 -12.85 176.30 -21.54
N THR A 260 -13.80 175.45 -21.11
CA THR A 260 -13.83 174.87 -19.72
C THR A 260 -14.43 173.44 -19.48
N THR A 261 -13.74 172.60 -18.64
CA THR A 261 -14.20 171.66 -17.53
C THR A 261 -15.12 170.38 -17.66
N VAL A 262 -14.81 169.27 -16.89
CA VAL A 262 -15.69 168.30 -16.07
C VAL A 262 -15.64 166.71 -16.24
N ALA A 263 -15.62 165.94 -15.09
CA ALA A 263 -16.13 164.55 -14.71
C ALA A 263 -15.32 163.16 -14.78
N SER A 264 -15.84 162.07 -14.14
CA SER A 264 -15.19 160.73 -13.81
C SER A 264 -16.16 159.55 -13.37
N GLY A 265 -15.70 158.27 -13.14
CA GLY A 265 -16.48 157.13 -12.51
C GLY A 265 -15.91 155.63 -12.57
N VAL A 266 -16.26 154.69 -11.63
CA VAL A 266 -15.77 153.24 -11.41
C VAL A 266 -16.72 152.34 -10.51
N GLU A 267 -16.80 150.96 -10.55
CA GLU A 267 -16.98 149.97 -9.38
C GLU A 267 -17.31 148.39 -9.57
N LEU A 268 -16.74 147.52 -8.67
CA LEU A 268 -17.22 146.29 -7.89
C LEU A 268 -17.41 144.76 -8.32
N LEU A 269 -17.67 143.83 -7.33
CA LEU A 269 -17.28 142.36 -7.23
C LEU A 269 -18.07 141.43 -6.18
N ASN A 270 -17.72 140.10 -6.04
CA ASN A 270 -17.96 139.06 -4.93
C ASN A 270 -19.29 138.20 -4.87
N LYS A 271 -19.58 137.05 -4.13
CA LYS A 271 -18.96 135.84 -3.40
C LYS A 271 -20.12 134.90 -2.80
N GLU A 272 -20.08 133.69 -2.15
CA GLU A 272 -19.21 132.45 -1.95
C GLU A 272 -19.88 131.36 -0.99
N LYS A 273 -19.20 130.26 -0.51
CA LYS A 273 -19.59 129.16 0.52
C LYS A 273 -20.34 127.87 0.01
N PHE A 274 -20.57 126.67 0.66
CA PHE A 274 -20.31 125.95 1.98
C PHE A 274 -20.48 124.36 1.90
N ILE A 275 -20.22 123.49 2.95
CA ILE A 275 -20.18 121.96 2.87
C ILE A 275 -20.20 121.12 4.24
N LEU A 276 -20.45 119.77 4.21
CA LEU A 276 -20.04 118.60 5.11
C LEU A 276 -20.82 118.05 6.38
N ALA A 277 -20.95 116.69 6.50
CA ALA A 277 -20.86 115.74 7.69
C ALA A 277 -21.73 114.44 7.50
N SER A 278 -21.42 113.13 7.74
CA SER A 278 -20.39 112.27 8.44
C SER A 278 -20.70 111.83 9.90
N GLU A 279 -20.53 110.58 10.42
CA GLU A 279 -20.35 109.19 9.87
C GLU A 279 -20.25 108.14 11.06
N LYS A 280 -20.73 106.86 10.97
CA LYS A 280 -20.30 105.70 11.83
C LYS A 280 -21.02 104.32 11.65
N ILE A 281 -20.25 103.20 11.77
CA ILE A 281 -20.64 101.81 12.23
C ILE A 281 -21.72 101.07 11.40
N GLN A 282 -21.71 99.76 11.11
CA GLN A 282 -20.79 98.59 11.19
C GLN A 282 -20.13 98.12 12.51
N LEU A 283 -20.61 96.98 13.04
CA LEU A 283 -19.91 95.88 13.77
C LEU A 283 -20.95 94.86 14.30
N GLY A 284 -21.09 93.66 13.70
CA GLY A 284 -22.07 92.67 14.23
C GLY A 284 -22.43 91.40 13.42
N THR A 285 -21.71 91.03 12.37
CA THR A 285 -22.13 89.97 11.42
C THR A 285 -21.49 88.58 11.59
N ASP A 286 -20.46 88.44 12.42
CA ASP A 286 -19.41 87.43 12.15
C ASP A 286 -19.46 86.17 13.05
N VAL A 287 -20.61 85.86 13.68
CA VAL A 287 -20.73 84.77 14.68
C VAL A 287 -21.66 83.62 14.26
N GLU A 288 -22.71 83.89 13.47
CA GLU A 288 -23.82 82.92 13.26
C GLU A 288 -23.45 81.72 12.36
N LEU A 289 -22.53 81.90 11.41
CA LEU A 289 -22.33 80.96 10.29
C LEU A 289 -21.39 79.77 10.56
N LEU A 290 -20.73 79.69 11.72
CA LEU A 290 -19.73 78.63 12.00
C LEU A 290 -20.24 77.45 12.84
N ASN A 291 -21.48 77.49 13.36
CA ASN A 291 -22.00 76.42 14.22
C ASN A 291 -22.76 75.30 13.47
N GLN A 292 -23.33 75.55 12.28
CA GLN A 292 -24.23 74.58 11.63
C GLN A 292 -23.53 73.43 10.88
N GLU A 293 -22.28 73.62 10.44
CA GLU A 293 -21.49 72.57 9.75
C GLU A 293 -20.98 71.47 10.73
N LYS A 294 -20.83 71.83 12.01
CA LYS A 294 -20.07 71.09 13.02
C LYS A 294 -20.73 69.79 13.49
N ASP A 295 -22.06 69.76 13.57
CA ASP A 295 -22.78 68.64 14.19
C ASP A 295 -23.12 67.50 13.23
N ARG A 296 -23.02 67.70 11.91
CA ARG A 296 -23.23 66.60 10.92
C ARG A 296 -22.11 65.56 10.90
N LEU A 297 -20.88 65.92 11.28
CA LEU A 297 -19.73 65.01 11.30
C LEU A 297 -19.58 64.22 12.61
N ARG A 298 -20.29 64.60 13.69
CA ARG A 298 -20.18 63.93 15.00
C ARG A 298 -20.86 62.56 15.02
N ASN A 299 -22.10 62.48 14.53
CA ASN A 299 -22.93 61.26 14.61
C ASN A 299 -22.40 60.07 13.78
N GLY A 300 -21.43 60.28 12.88
CA GLY A 300 -20.80 59.20 12.10
C GLY A 300 -19.81 58.35 12.89
N ILE A 301 -19.18 58.91 13.93
CA ILE A 301 -18.03 58.27 14.61
C ILE A 301 -18.46 57.34 15.76
N GLU A 302 -19.55 57.68 16.46
CA GLU A 302 -20.02 56.90 17.62
C GLU A 302 -20.64 55.55 17.23
N THR A 303 -21.12 55.42 15.99
CA THR A 303 -21.74 54.18 15.46
C THR A 303 -20.72 53.07 15.15
N MET A 304 -19.42 53.39 15.03
CA MET A 304 -18.37 52.42 14.70
C MET A 304 -17.68 51.83 15.93
N ASN A 305 -17.47 52.62 17.00
CA ASN A 305 -16.77 52.13 18.20
C ASN A 305 -17.57 51.09 18.99
N SER A 306 -18.90 51.15 18.95
CA SER A 306 -19.80 50.20 19.63
C SER A 306 -19.80 48.78 19.06
N LYS A 307 -19.22 48.55 17.86
CA LYS A 307 -19.11 47.21 17.25
C LYS A 307 -17.78 46.50 17.49
N ARG A 308 -16.75 47.21 17.97
CA ARG A 308 -15.43 46.61 18.25
C ARG A 308 -15.45 45.77 19.53
N THR A 309 -15.99 46.33 20.61
CA THR A 309 -15.95 45.77 21.97
C THR A 309 -16.73 44.45 22.14
N ILE A 310 -17.56 44.05 21.17
CA ILE A 310 -18.37 42.82 21.25
C ILE A 310 -17.61 41.58 20.75
N LEU A 311 -16.61 41.75 19.87
CA LEU A 311 -15.82 40.63 19.32
C LEU A 311 -14.63 40.23 20.21
N GLU A 312 -14.12 41.15 21.02
CA GLU A 312 -12.97 40.90 21.91
C GLU A 312 -13.37 40.00 23.12
N ASN A 313 -14.67 39.92 23.48
CA ASN A 313 -15.17 39.10 24.60
C ASN A 313 -15.54 37.63 24.26
N TYR A 314 -15.45 37.20 23.00
CA TYR A 314 -15.94 35.85 22.59
C TYR A 314 -14.85 34.76 22.51
N ILE A 315 -13.58 35.12 22.74
CA ILE A 315 -12.43 34.22 22.57
C ILE A 315 -12.00 33.55 23.89
N GLU A 316 -12.30 34.16 25.04
CA GLU A 316 -11.84 33.71 26.37
C GLU A 316 -12.65 32.53 26.94
N LEU A 317 -13.76 32.13 26.30
CA LEU A 317 -14.66 31.07 26.77
C LEU A 317 -14.37 29.66 26.22
N LEU A 318 -13.42 29.49 25.29
CA LEU A 318 -13.21 28.22 24.56
C LEU A 318 -12.07 27.34 25.10
N ASP A 319 -11.18 27.84 25.98
CA ASP A 319 -10.07 27.03 26.51
C ASP A 319 -10.46 26.22 27.78
N ASP A 320 -11.61 26.52 28.40
CA ASP A 320 -12.03 25.93 29.69
C ASP A 320 -12.81 24.59 29.58
N GLU A 321 -13.41 24.28 28.42
CA GLU A 321 -14.02 22.96 28.16
C GLU A 321 -12.97 21.86 27.92
N LYS A 322 -11.82 22.24 27.35
CA LYS A 322 -10.72 21.36 26.95
C LYS A 322 -10.15 20.54 28.12
N ASN A 323 -10.19 21.09 29.34
CA ASN A 323 -9.65 20.45 30.54
C ASN A 323 -10.56 19.37 31.16
N LYS A 324 -11.80 19.19 30.69
CA LYS A 324 -12.74 18.18 31.24
C LYS A 324 -12.68 16.80 30.58
N VAL A 325 -11.96 16.66 29.45
CA VAL A 325 -11.89 15.38 28.70
C VAL A 325 -10.80 14.43 29.26
N GLY A 326 -9.76 14.96 29.91
CA GLY A 326 -8.61 14.15 30.37
C GLY A 326 -8.91 13.16 31.51
N SER A 327 -9.87 13.46 32.38
CA SER A 327 -10.13 12.69 33.62
C SER A 327 -10.87 11.36 33.44
N VAL A 328 -11.39 11.08 32.24
CA VAL A 328 -12.16 9.85 31.95
C VAL A 328 -11.24 8.66 31.58
N ILE A 329 -10.00 8.93 31.17
CA ILE A 329 -9.09 7.91 30.62
C ILE A 329 -8.46 7.02 31.72
N GLU A 330 -8.15 7.56 32.90
CA GLU A 330 -7.51 6.79 34.00
C GLU A 330 -8.40 5.71 34.64
N LEU A 331 -9.72 5.74 34.41
CA LEU A 331 -10.66 4.84 35.09
C LEU A 331 -10.82 3.45 34.44
N MET A 332 -10.32 3.23 33.22
CA MET A 332 -10.49 1.94 32.53
C MET A 332 -9.41 0.89 32.86
N ASP A 333 -8.15 1.28 33.05
CA ASP A 333 -7.05 0.30 33.28
C ASP A 333 -7.21 -0.49 34.59
N ARG A 334 -7.82 0.11 35.64
CA ARG A 334 -8.06 -0.58 36.92
C ARG A 334 -8.99 -1.79 36.82
N LYS A 335 -9.72 -1.98 35.73
CA LYS A 335 -10.62 -3.15 35.54
C LYS A 335 -9.91 -4.39 34.98
N LYS A 336 -8.70 -4.24 34.42
CA LYS A 336 -7.97 -5.30 33.70
C LYS A 336 -7.36 -6.37 34.60
N THR A 337 -6.99 -6.02 35.84
CA THR A 337 -6.11 -6.84 36.70
C THR A 337 -6.83 -7.91 37.52
N ILE A 338 -8.16 -7.93 37.56
CA ILE A 338 -8.93 -8.79 38.48
C ILE A 338 -9.18 -10.21 37.91
N MET A 339 -9.19 -10.37 36.59
CA MET A 339 -9.53 -11.65 35.92
C MET A 339 -8.40 -12.69 35.88
N ALA A 340 -7.26 -12.43 36.52
CA ALA A 340 -6.04 -13.25 36.38
C ALA A 340 -5.83 -14.31 37.48
N ARG A 341 -6.76 -14.48 38.44
CA ARG A 341 -6.55 -15.33 39.64
C ARG A 341 -7.36 -16.63 39.69
N ASP A 342 -8.39 -16.79 38.87
CA ASP A 342 -9.38 -17.88 39.06
C ASP A 342 -8.98 -19.21 38.38
N VAL A 343 -7.88 -19.25 37.61
CA VAL A 343 -7.48 -20.40 36.78
C VAL A 343 -6.60 -21.42 37.52
N GLU A 344 -5.83 -21.00 38.53
CA GLU A 344 -4.70 -21.77 39.06
C GLU A 344 -5.10 -22.89 40.06
N LEU A 345 -6.34 -22.87 40.57
CA LEU A 345 -6.81 -23.77 41.64
C LEU A 345 -7.30 -25.15 41.18
N LEU A 346 -7.48 -25.38 39.88
CA LEU A 346 -8.26 -26.53 39.36
C LEU A 346 -7.47 -27.84 39.14
N ASN A 347 -6.14 -27.85 39.31
CA ASN A 347 -5.27 -28.81 38.63
C ASN A 347 -4.43 -29.72 39.57
N LYS A 348 -4.99 -30.20 40.70
CA LYS A 348 -4.18 -30.89 41.73
C LYS A 348 -4.75 -32.12 42.46
N GLU A 349 -5.97 -32.60 42.16
CA GLU A 349 -6.58 -33.75 42.87
C GLU A 349 -6.57 -35.09 42.10
N LYS A 350 -6.08 -35.14 40.85
CA LYS A 350 -6.35 -36.30 39.99
C LYS A 350 -5.20 -37.34 39.91
N LEU A 351 -5.41 -38.43 40.65
CA LEU A 351 -4.86 -39.80 40.50
C LEU A 351 -3.48 -40.15 41.09
N VAL A 352 -3.54 -40.97 42.15
CA VAL A 352 -2.60 -42.02 42.56
C VAL A 352 -3.44 -43.30 42.84
N LEU A 353 -2.86 -44.51 42.69
CA LEU A 353 -3.31 -45.87 43.11
C LEU A 353 -3.55 -46.90 41.97
N ALA A 354 -2.70 -47.96 41.88
CA ALA A 354 -2.99 -49.33 41.36
C ALA A 354 -1.77 -50.29 41.49
N SER A 355 -2.00 -51.62 41.69
CA SER A 355 -1.03 -52.70 42.01
C SER A 355 -1.72 -54.10 42.01
N GLU A 356 -1.15 -55.33 42.09
CA GLU A 356 0.18 -55.97 41.86
C GLU A 356 0.09 -57.49 42.26
N LYS A 357 0.67 -58.49 41.53
CA LYS A 357 1.12 -59.83 42.08
C LYS A 357 1.86 -60.82 41.13
N ILE A 358 2.12 -62.07 41.59
CA ILE A 358 3.33 -62.93 41.33
C ILE A 358 3.04 -64.46 41.18
N HIS A 359 3.87 -65.13 40.34
CA HIS A 359 4.46 -66.51 40.28
C HIS A 359 4.06 -67.67 41.25
N ASP A 360 4.04 -68.93 40.77
CA ASP A 360 4.91 -70.10 41.14
C ASP A 360 4.33 -71.47 40.67
N GLU A 361 5.11 -72.40 40.10
CA GLU A 361 4.66 -73.77 39.69
C GLU A 361 5.79 -74.71 39.09
N THR A 362 6.35 -75.74 39.79
CA THR A 362 7.18 -76.82 39.10
C THR A 362 7.43 -78.18 39.82
N ALA A 363 7.15 -78.37 41.11
CA ALA A 363 7.79 -79.40 41.95
C ALA A 363 7.31 -80.89 41.86
N LYS A 364 6.78 -81.37 40.72
CA LYS A 364 5.97 -82.60 40.68
C LYS A 364 6.64 -83.97 40.56
N GLN A 365 6.75 -84.51 39.33
CA GLN A 365 6.29 -85.87 38.96
C GLN A 365 7.10 -87.10 39.48
N ALA A 366 7.80 -86.99 40.61
CA ALA A 366 8.66 -88.03 41.18
C ALA A 366 8.07 -88.82 42.38
N LEU A 367 6.91 -88.41 42.91
CA LEU A 367 6.49 -88.71 44.29
C LEU A 367 5.29 -89.67 44.38
N GLU A 368 4.48 -89.72 43.32
CA GLU A 368 3.25 -90.49 43.13
C GLU A 368 3.44 -92.00 43.32
N LEU A 369 4.60 -92.52 42.90
CA LEU A 369 4.88 -93.95 42.81
C LEU A 369 5.42 -94.57 44.11
N GLU A 370 5.95 -93.76 45.03
CA GLU A 370 6.55 -94.27 46.27
C GLU A 370 5.49 -94.55 47.36
N ILE A 371 4.33 -93.90 47.24
CA ILE A 371 3.19 -93.93 48.17
C ILE A 371 2.49 -95.28 48.19
N GLU A 372 2.03 -95.76 47.03
CA GLU A 372 1.31 -97.04 46.96
C GLU A 372 2.19 -98.21 47.42
N ARG A 373 3.51 -98.09 47.19
CA ARG A 373 4.53 -99.01 47.73
C ARG A 373 4.56 -99.00 49.26
N LEU A 374 4.37 -97.86 49.91
CA LEU A 374 4.32 -97.73 51.37
C LEU A 374 2.96 -98.14 51.95
N LYS A 375 1.83 -97.74 51.34
CA LYS A 375 0.46 -98.17 51.75
C LYS A 375 0.34 -99.68 51.86
N GLY A 376 0.79 -100.41 50.82
CA GLY A 376 0.69 -101.86 50.75
C GLY A 376 1.42 -102.58 51.89
N ASN A 377 2.63 -102.11 52.25
CA ASN A 377 3.40 -102.66 53.35
C ASN A 377 2.75 -102.39 54.72
N LEU A 378 2.24 -101.18 54.92
CA LEU A 378 1.66 -100.73 56.19
C LEU A 378 0.36 -101.50 56.54
N ASN A 379 -0.48 -101.76 55.54
CA ASN A 379 -1.72 -102.53 55.73
C ASN A 379 -1.45 -104.01 56.12
N VAL A 380 -0.31 -104.56 55.68
CA VAL A 380 0.16 -105.90 56.08
C VAL A 380 0.69 -105.92 57.52
N LEU A 381 1.40 -104.87 57.97
CA LEU A 381 1.82 -104.76 59.38
C LEU A 381 0.62 -104.67 60.33
N LYS A 382 -0.41 -103.87 59.99
CA LYS A 382 -1.62 -103.67 60.82
C LYS A 382 -2.38 -104.96 61.19
N HIS A 383 -2.18 -106.05 60.46
CA HIS A 383 -2.88 -107.33 60.68
C HIS A 383 -2.04 -108.39 61.41
N MET A 384 -0.81 -108.10 61.82
CA MET A 384 0.11 -109.09 62.43
C MET A 384 0.73 -108.68 63.78
N GLY A 385 0.37 -107.53 64.34
CA GLY A 385 0.80 -107.09 65.67
C GLY A 385 -0.25 -107.32 66.77
N GLY A 386 0.21 -107.49 68.00
CA GLY A 386 -0.59 -107.33 69.22
C GLY A 386 -0.03 -106.19 70.06
N ASP A 387 -0.86 -105.56 70.89
CA ASP A 387 -0.67 -104.20 71.42
C ASP A 387 0.60 -103.94 72.29
N GLU A 388 1.38 -104.98 72.62
CA GLU A 388 2.48 -104.91 73.60
C GLU A 388 3.91 -104.85 72.99
N ASP A 389 4.10 -105.01 71.67
CA ASP A 389 5.43 -104.92 71.04
C ASP A 389 5.76 -103.49 70.58
N GLU A 390 6.34 -102.71 71.50
CA GLU A 390 6.73 -101.31 71.30
C GLU A 390 7.73 -101.10 70.15
N ALA A 391 8.58 -102.10 69.85
CA ALA A 391 9.54 -102.03 68.74
C ALA A 391 8.87 -102.24 67.37
N PHE A 392 7.80 -103.03 67.31
CA PHE A 392 6.97 -103.18 66.12
C PHE A 392 6.16 -101.90 65.85
N ASN A 393 5.46 -101.38 66.87
CA ASN A 393 4.61 -100.20 66.75
C ASN A 393 5.39 -98.97 66.28
N LYS A 394 6.56 -98.70 66.89
CA LYS A 394 7.42 -97.57 66.47
C LYS A 394 7.82 -97.64 64.99
N LYS A 395 8.02 -98.86 64.44
CA LYS A 395 8.35 -99.06 63.02
C LYS A 395 7.13 -98.91 62.11
N MET A 396 5.92 -99.18 62.61
CA MET A 396 4.67 -98.87 61.91
C MET A 396 4.42 -97.36 61.86
N ASP A 397 4.69 -96.62 62.95
CA ASP A 397 4.58 -95.16 62.99
C ASP A 397 5.58 -94.49 62.04
N GLU A 398 6.84 -94.95 62.05
CA GLU A 398 7.90 -94.44 61.17
C GLU A 398 7.62 -94.73 59.69
N MET A 399 6.94 -95.85 59.37
CA MET A 399 6.43 -96.11 58.01
C MET A 399 5.18 -95.29 57.68
N SER A 400 4.33 -94.99 58.66
CA SER A 400 3.14 -94.14 58.49
C SER A 400 3.52 -92.70 58.16
N LYS A 401 4.50 -92.15 58.87
CA LYS A 401 4.98 -90.77 58.64
C LYS A 401 5.67 -90.61 57.28
N ASN A 402 6.50 -91.58 56.88
CA ASN A 402 7.12 -91.57 55.55
C ASN A 402 6.10 -91.75 54.41
N LEU A 403 4.99 -92.43 54.68
CA LEU A 403 3.86 -92.51 53.75
C LEU A 403 3.15 -91.15 53.65
N GLU A 404 2.76 -90.55 54.77
CA GLU A 404 2.06 -89.27 54.84
C GLU A 404 2.87 -88.11 54.23
N GLU A 405 4.19 -88.06 54.47
CA GLU A 405 5.08 -87.10 53.80
C GLU A 405 5.07 -87.28 52.29
N LYS A 406 5.18 -88.53 51.80
CA LYS A 406 5.12 -88.81 50.38
C LYS A 406 3.73 -88.55 49.78
N GLU A 407 2.65 -88.77 50.53
CA GLU A 407 1.27 -88.45 50.11
C GLU A 407 1.05 -86.95 49.92
N GLY A 408 1.49 -86.11 50.87
CA GLY A 408 1.45 -84.65 50.68
C GLY A 408 2.34 -84.16 49.53
N GLU A 409 3.44 -84.87 49.28
CA GLU A 409 4.28 -84.71 48.09
C GLU A 409 3.57 -85.17 46.78
N LEU A 410 2.56 -86.07 46.82
CA LEU A 410 1.68 -86.42 45.69
C LEU A 410 0.49 -85.46 45.51
N ASP A 411 -0.09 -84.91 46.57
CA ASP A 411 -1.08 -83.83 46.37
C ASP A 411 -0.36 -82.63 45.71
N SER A 412 0.86 -82.36 46.20
CA SER A 412 1.86 -81.52 45.53
C SER A 412 2.33 -82.05 44.17
N LEU A 413 1.82 -83.20 43.69
CA LEU A 413 1.98 -83.88 42.37
C LEU A 413 0.68 -83.99 41.53
N GLU A 414 -0.49 -83.58 42.02
CA GLU A 414 -1.68 -83.38 41.15
C GLU A 414 -1.89 -81.92 40.70
N ASP A 415 -1.78 -80.92 41.61
CA ASP A 415 -1.91 -79.46 41.36
C ASP A 415 -1.24 -78.88 40.09
N LEU A 416 0.06 -78.50 40.06
CA LEU A 416 0.87 -78.22 38.84
C LEU A 416 0.54 -79.04 37.56
N ASN A 417 0.04 -80.29 37.60
CA ASN A 417 -0.22 -81.08 36.41
C ASN A 417 -1.57 -80.62 35.83
N GLN A 418 -2.55 -80.44 36.71
CA GLN A 418 -3.76 -79.68 36.40
C GLN A 418 -3.43 -78.23 36.01
N ALA A 419 -2.44 -77.59 36.62
CA ALA A 419 -1.99 -76.24 36.24
C ALA A 419 -1.25 -76.19 34.89
N LEU A 420 -0.44 -77.18 34.54
CA LEU A 420 0.21 -77.34 33.24
C LEU A 420 -0.83 -77.59 32.16
N VAL A 421 -1.86 -78.39 32.42
CA VAL A 421 -3.01 -78.55 31.53
C VAL A 421 -3.76 -77.22 31.37
N VAL A 422 -3.89 -76.42 32.43
CA VAL A 422 -4.47 -75.06 32.35
C VAL A 422 -3.56 -74.08 31.58
N MET A 423 -2.24 -74.13 31.77
CA MET A 423 -1.28 -73.28 31.05
C MET A 423 -1.11 -73.71 29.59
N GLN A 424 -1.21 -75.00 29.26
CA GLN A 424 -1.24 -75.50 27.88
C GLN A 424 -2.52 -75.08 27.17
N ARG A 425 -3.66 -75.07 27.87
CA ARG A 425 -4.91 -74.49 27.34
C ARG A 425 -4.74 -72.99 27.10
N LYS A 426 -4.37 -72.21 28.12
CA LYS A 426 -4.11 -70.76 28.00
C LYS A 426 -3.16 -70.41 26.85
N THR A 427 -2.00 -71.07 26.75
CA THR A 427 -1.04 -70.80 25.67
C THR A 427 -1.52 -71.24 24.29
N ASN A 428 -2.38 -72.26 24.19
CA ASN A 428 -3.11 -72.55 22.94
C ASN A 428 -4.17 -71.49 22.64
N ASP A 429 -4.90 -71.01 23.64
CA ASP A 429 -5.96 -70.03 23.50
C ASP A 429 -5.36 -68.67 23.07
N GLU A 430 -4.28 -68.23 23.73
CA GLU A 430 -3.41 -67.10 23.34
C GLU A 430 -2.90 -67.25 21.89
N LEU A 431 -2.52 -68.48 21.47
CA LEU A 431 -2.09 -68.76 20.11
C LEU A 431 -3.25 -68.65 19.10
N GLN A 432 -4.48 -69.01 19.47
CA GLN A 432 -5.67 -68.79 18.62
C GLN A 432 -6.07 -67.32 18.60
N GLU A 433 -6.01 -66.59 19.70
CA GLU A 433 -6.26 -65.14 19.76
C GLU A 433 -5.26 -64.40 18.87
N ALA A 434 -3.96 -64.68 18.99
CA ALA A 434 -2.93 -64.13 18.11
C ALA A 434 -3.15 -64.51 16.62
N ARG A 435 -3.72 -65.69 16.35
CA ARG A 435 -4.08 -66.12 15.00
C ARG A 435 -5.27 -65.33 14.43
N ILE A 436 -6.30 -65.11 15.24
CA ILE A 436 -7.51 -64.36 14.87
C ILE A 436 -7.17 -62.89 14.64
N GLU A 437 -6.38 -62.28 15.52
CA GLU A 437 -5.95 -60.88 15.38
C GLU A 437 -5.06 -60.69 14.14
N LEU A 438 -4.12 -61.60 13.89
CA LEU A 438 -3.30 -61.57 12.67
C LEU A 438 -4.12 -61.77 11.39
N ILE A 439 -5.16 -62.60 11.42
CA ILE A 439 -6.13 -62.73 10.32
C ILE A 439 -6.90 -61.42 10.13
N GLN A 440 -7.41 -60.78 11.20
CA GLN A 440 -8.14 -59.53 11.08
C GLN A 440 -7.25 -58.38 10.58
N GLY A 441 -5.99 -58.29 11.03
CA GLY A 441 -5.02 -57.31 10.52
C GLY A 441 -4.68 -57.52 9.04
N LEU A 442 -4.33 -58.75 8.64
CA LEU A 442 -4.03 -59.09 7.25
C LEU A 442 -5.23 -58.92 6.31
N ARG A 443 -6.47 -59.03 6.81
CA ARG A 443 -7.71 -58.78 6.07
C ARG A 443 -7.88 -57.30 5.67
N GLU A 444 -7.28 -56.36 6.40
CA GLU A 444 -7.31 -54.93 6.10
C GLU A 444 -6.13 -54.46 5.24
N MET A 445 -5.10 -55.30 5.09
CA MET A 445 -3.92 -55.02 4.26
C MET A 445 -4.16 -55.28 2.76
N SER A 446 -3.28 -54.72 1.93
CA SER A 446 -3.37 -54.86 0.47
C SER A 446 -3.04 -56.30 0.04
N GLY A 447 -3.91 -56.92 -0.75
CA GLY A 447 -3.77 -58.30 -1.24
C GLY A 447 -2.67 -58.53 -2.30
N ARG A 448 -1.45 -58.07 -2.02
CA ARG A 448 -0.22 -58.31 -2.81
C ARG A 448 0.85 -59.09 -2.02
N ALA A 449 0.62 -59.35 -0.73
CA ALA A 449 1.47 -60.22 0.08
C ALA A 449 1.35 -61.69 -0.37
N LEU A 450 2.44 -62.45 -0.27
CA LEU A 450 2.50 -63.88 -0.61
C LEU A 450 1.67 -64.74 0.36
N ILE A 451 1.61 -64.31 1.62
CA ILE A 451 0.78 -64.88 2.67
C ILE A 451 -0.31 -63.87 3.03
N GLY A 452 -1.55 -64.32 3.11
CA GLY A 452 -2.70 -63.48 3.45
C GLY A 452 -3.86 -64.29 3.99
N VAL A 453 -5.07 -63.73 3.95
CA VAL A 453 -6.30 -64.42 4.40
C VAL A 453 -7.04 -65.00 3.21
N LYS A 454 -7.25 -66.32 3.21
CA LYS A 454 -8.19 -66.98 2.31
C LYS A 454 -9.49 -67.33 3.06
N ARG A 455 -10.64 -67.15 2.41
CA ARG A 455 -11.93 -67.66 2.90
C ARG A 455 -12.14 -69.06 2.33
N ILE A 456 -11.81 -70.06 3.13
CA ILE A 456 -11.84 -71.48 2.78
C ILE A 456 -13.30 -71.94 2.70
N GLY A 457 -13.66 -72.58 1.58
CA GLY A 457 -15.03 -73.00 1.31
C GLY A 457 -15.96 -71.88 0.83
N GLU A 458 -15.45 -70.68 0.56
CA GLU A 458 -16.19 -69.66 -0.18
C GLU A 458 -16.24 -70.01 -1.67
N LEU A 459 -17.38 -69.74 -2.31
CA LEU A 459 -17.60 -70.06 -3.72
C LEU A 459 -16.94 -69.00 -4.63
N ASP A 460 -16.02 -69.41 -5.51
CA ASP A 460 -15.52 -68.49 -6.54
C ASP A 460 -16.64 -68.17 -7.54
N ASN A 461 -17.10 -66.92 -7.48
CA ASN A 461 -18.16 -66.42 -8.35
C ASN A 461 -17.71 -66.22 -9.80
N LYS A 462 -16.41 -66.10 -10.08
CA LYS A 462 -15.92 -65.79 -11.44
C LYS A 462 -16.31 -66.85 -12.49
N PRO A 463 -16.11 -68.17 -12.27
CA PRO A 463 -16.63 -69.21 -13.16
C PRO A 463 -18.13 -69.11 -13.47
N PHE A 464 -18.95 -68.67 -12.50
CA PHE A 464 -20.38 -68.49 -12.69
C PHE A 464 -20.68 -67.27 -13.56
N TYR A 465 -19.97 -66.15 -13.34
CA TYR A 465 -20.04 -64.98 -14.21
C TYR A 465 -19.60 -65.31 -15.64
N ASP A 466 -18.48 -66.01 -15.83
CA ASP A 466 -18.00 -66.38 -17.16
C ASP A 466 -18.91 -67.42 -17.85
N ALA A 467 -19.46 -68.39 -17.12
CA ALA A 467 -20.44 -69.35 -17.65
C ALA A 467 -21.78 -68.70 -18.02
N CYS A 468 -22.33 -67.82 -17.18
CA CYS A 468 -23.54 -67.06 -17.49
C CYS A 468 -23.31 -66.08 -18.64
N LYS A 469 -22.16 -65.40 -18.70
CA LYS A 469 -21.77 -64.53 -19.82
C LYS A 469 -21.68 -65.28 -21.14
N ARG A 470 -21.13 -66.50 -21.14
CA ARG A 470 -21.10 -67.41 -22.30
C ARG A 470 -22.49 -67.90 -22.74
N LYS A 471 -23.50 -67.87 -21.86
CA LYS A 471 -24.80 -68.56 -22.07
C LYS A 471 -26.02 -67.64 -22.23
N TYR A 472 -26.04 -66.52 -21.52
CA TYR A 472 -27.16 -65.58 -21.45
C TYR A 472 -26.77 -64.15 -21.87
N GLY A 473 -25.49 -63.90 -22.16
CA GLY A 473 -24.97 -62.56 -22.44
C GLY A 473 -24.61 -61.78 -21.17
N SER A 474 -24.55 -60.46 -21.25
CA SER A 474 -23.97 -59.60 -20.19
C SER A 474 -24.87 -59.40 -18.95
N ASP A 475 -25.78 -60.32 -18.64
CA ASP A 475 -26.64 -60.25 -17.45
C ASP A 475 -25.95 -60.87 -16.22
N GLY A 476 -25.42 -60.02 -15.34
CA GLY A 476 -24.83 -60.41 -14.07
C GLY A 476 -25.83 -60.91 -13.01
N VAL A 477 -27.14 -60.69 -13.22
CA VAL A 477 -28.18 -61.15 -12.27
C VAL A 477 -28.28 -62.68 -12.30
N GLN A 478 -28.18 -63.32 -13.48
CA GLN A 478 -28.18 -64.79 -13.58
C GLN A 478 -26.98 -65.42 -12.87
N ALA A 479 -25.81 -64.80 -12.97
CA ALA A 479 -24.61 -65.26 -12.26
C ALA A 479 -24.80 -65.16 -10.74
N THR A 480 -25.20 -63.97 -10.25
CA THR A 480 -25.42 -63.73 -8.82
C THR A 480 -26.46 -64.68 -8.21
N LEU A 481 -27.63 -64.82 -8.86
CA LEU A 481 -28.68 -65.73 -8.40
C LEU A 481 -28.19 -67.18 -8.35
N MET A 482 -27.45 -67.61 -9.37
CA MET A 482 -26.90 -68.97 -9.41
C MET A 482 -25.85 -69.19 -8.32
N CYS A 483 -24.96 -68.23 -8.06
CA CYS A 483 -24.01 -68.30 -6.95
C CYS A 483 -24.75 -68.50 -5.62
N THR A 484 -25.74 -67.66 -5.30
CA THR A 484 -26.50 -67.76 -4.04
C THR A 484 -27.22 -69.11 -3.90
N THR A 485 -27.83 -69.64 -4.97
CA THR A 485 -28.44 -70.98 -4.92
C THR A 485 -27.41 -72.08 -4.63
N TRP A 486 -26.17 -71.96 -5.11
CA TRP A 486 -25.11 -72.92 -4.79
C TRP A 486 -24.49 -72.70 -3.41
N GLU A 487 -24.44 -71.46 -2.90
CA GLU A 487 -24.12 -71.16 -1.50
C GLU A 487 -25.17 -71.74 -0.54
N GLU A 488 -26.45 -71.76 -0.92
CA GLU A 488 -27.52 -72.42 -0.18
C GLU A 488 -27.34 -73.95 -0.16
N TYR A 489 -27.09 -74.59 -1.31
CA TYR A 489 -26.80 -76.03 -1.37
C TYR A 489 -25.55 -76.41 -0.56
N LEU A 490 -24.45 -75.66 -0.67
CA LEU A 490 -23.21 -75.88 0.08
C LEU A 490 -23.39 -75.80 1.62
N ARG A 491 -24.45 -75.13 2.08
CA ARG A 491 -24.82 -74.99 3.50
C ARG A 491 -25.83 -76.03 3.99
N ASP A 492 -26.50 -76.76 3.09
CA ASP A 492 -27.50 -77.76 3.47
C ASP A 492 -26.82 -79.01 4.07
N PRO A 493 -27.04 -79.34 5.36
CA PRO A 493 -26.45 -80.53 5.97
C PRO A 493 -26.94 -81.84 5.35
N ASN A 494 -28.05 -81.82 4.59
CA ASN A 494 -28.59 -82.98 3.90
C ASN A 494 -27.89 -83.27 2.56
N TRP A 495 -27.18 -82.29 1.98
CA TRP A 495 -26.42 -82.48 0.74
C TRP A 495 -24.95 -82.77 1.05
N HIS A 496 -24.59 -84.06 0.96
CA HIS A 496 -23.25 -84.56 1.19
C HIS A 496 -22.81 -85.40 -0.03
N PRO A 497 -22.30 -84.76 -1.10
CA PRO A 497 -22.01 -85.42 -2.39
C PRO A 497 -20.69 -86.20 -2.34
N TYR A 498 -20.58 -87.16 -1.42
CA TYR A 498 -19.38 -87.97 -1.19
C TYR A 498 -19.69 -89.46 -1.20
N LYS A 499 -18.77 -90.24 -1.76
CA LYS A 499 -18.73 -91.70 -1.67
C LYS A 499 -17.52 -92.15 -0.86
N ILE A 500 -17.73 -93.16 -0.02
CA ILE A 500 -16.68 -93.76 0.80
C ILE A 500 -15.91 -94.78 -0.03
N ILE A 501 -14.64 -94.50 -0.30
CA ILE A 501 -13.68 -95.48 -0.83
C ILE A 501 -12.90 -96.13 0.31
N LYS A 502 -12.65 -97.44 0.20
CA LYS A 502 -11.76 -98.15 1.12
C LYS A 502 -10.34 -98.05 0.59
N VAL A 503 -9.48 -97.30 1.27
CA VAL A 503 -8.06 -97.24 0.94
C VAL A 503 -7.44 -98.58 1.34
N GLY A 504 -7.11 -99.40 0.34
CA GLY A 504 -6.59 -100.75 0.55
C GLY A 504 -5.30 -100.72 1.35
N THR A 505 -5.22 -101.57 2.39
CA THR A 505 -4.04 -101.67 3.26
C THR A 505 -2.79 -102.00 2.44
N ARG A 506 -1.84 -101.06 2.38
CA ARG A 506 -0.46 -101.39 2.05
C ARG A 506 0.09 -102.24 3.18
N TYR A 507 0.19 -103.55 2.95
CA TYR A 507 1.02 -104.43 3.75
C TYR A 507 2.47 -103.93 3.66
N GLN A 508 3.15 -103.87 4.80
CA GLN A 508 4.62 -103.85 4.90
C GLN A 508 5.13 -105.30 4.92
#